data_AF-A0A5C2G0S1-F1
#
_entry.id   AF-A0A5C2G0S1-F1
#
_cell.length_a   1.000
_cell.length_b   1.000
_cell.length_c   1.000
_cell.angle_alpha   90.00
_cell.angle_beta   90.00
_cell.angle_gamma   90.00
#
_symmetry.space_group_name_H-M   'P 1'
#
loop_
_entity.id
_entity.type
_entity.pdbx_description
1 polymer ?
#
loop_
_entity_poly.entity_id
_entity_poly.type
_entity_poly.pdbx_seq_one_letter_code
_entity_poly.pdbx_strand_id
1 'polypeptide(L)'
;DIQMTQSPSFVSASLGDRVTITCRASQGISSWLAWYQQKPGKAPKLLMFGASSLQSGVPSRFSGSGSGTDFTLTITSLQPEDSATYYCQQAHSFPTFGQGTRLEIK
;
A
#
# COMPACT_ATOMS: atom_id res chain seq x y z
N ASP A 1 -8.98 -16.92 8.82
CA ASP A 1 -8.98 -15.69 8.02
C ASP A 1 -7.63 -15.51 7.35
N ILE A 2 -7.57 -14.87 6.18
CA ILE A 2 -6.31 -14.62 5.47
C ILE A 2 -5.55 -13.53 6.22
N GLN A 3 -4.34 -13.83 6.66
CA GLN A 3 -3.51 -12.88 7.40
C GLN A 3 -2.66 -12.07 6.42
N MET A 4 -2.53 -10.77 6.67
CA MET A 4 -1.73 -9.86 5.85
C MET A 4 -0.53 -9.36 6.67
N THR A 5 0.68 -9.62 6.18
CA THR A 5 1.92 -9.14 6.77
C THR A 5 2.50 -8.05 5.90
N GLN A 6 2.78 -6.88 6.46
CA GLN A 6 3.26 -5.71 5.71
C GLN A 6 4.64 -5.27 6.21
N SER A 7 5.51 -4.84 5.30
CA SER A 7 6.87 -4.41 5.63
C SER A 7 7.34 -3.26 4.73
N PRO A 8 8.14 -2.31 5.25
CA PRO A 8 8.50 -2.15 6.66
C PRO A 8 7.31 -1.61 7.48
N SER A 9 7.36 -1.68 8.82
CA SER A 9 6.33 -1.02 9.66
C SER A 9 6.48 0.51 9.69
N PHE A 10 7.71 0.99 9.47
CA PHE A 10 8.06 2.39 9.41
C PHE A 10 9.17 2.63 8.38
N VAL A 11 9.09 3.74 7.66
CA VAL A 11 10.13 4.19 6.73
C VAL A 11 10.22 5.71 6.77
N SER A 12 11.45 6.22 6.77
CA SER A 12 11.74 7.65 6.72
C SER A 12 12.62 7.92 5.51
N ALA A 13 12.15 8.78 4.60
CA ALA A 13 12.77 9.03 3.30
C ALA A 13 12.73 10.54 2.96
N SER A 14 13.52 10.99 1.99
CA SER A 14 13.58 12.38 1.56
C SER A 14 12.63 12.66 0.39
N LEU A 15 12.35 13.94 0.13
CA LEU A 15 11.64 14.34 -1.09
C LEU A 15 12.36 13.84 -2.35
N GLY A 16 11.61 13.32 -3.30
CA GLY A 16 12.14 12.74 -4.53
C GLY A 16 12.59 11.28 -4.41
N ASP A 17 12.72 10.73 -3.20
CA ASP A 17 13.12 9.33 -3.02
C ASP A 17 12.07 8.35 -3.58
N ARG A 18 12.51 7.11 -3.77
CA ARG A 18 11.64 5.96 -4.07
C ARG A 18 11.45 5.12 -2.82
N VAL A 19 10.21 4.80 -2.49
CA VAL A 19 9.85 3.88 -1.40
C VAL A 19 9.09 2.69 -1.96
N THR A 20 9.43 1.50 -1.46
CA THR A 20 8.72 0.26 -1.77
C THR A 20 8.20 -0.34 -0.47
N ILE A 21 6.91 -0.65 -0.45
CA ILE A 21 6.21 -1.31 0.65
C ILE A 21 5.78 -2.68 0.15
N THR A 22 6.03 -3.72 0.93
CA THR A 22 5.63 -5.09 0.61
C THR A 22 4.45 -5.52 1.47
N CYS A 23 3.59 -6.36 0.90
CA CYS A 23 2.49 -6.98 1.60
C CYS A 23 2.37 -8.44 1.17
N ARG A 24 2.31 -9.33 2.16
CA ARG A 24 2.24 -10.77 1.96
C ARG A 24 0.98 -11.34 2.60
N ALA A 25 0.17 -12.01 1.80
CA ALA A 25 -0.97 -12.79 2.26
C ALA A 25 -0.51 -14.18 2.71
N SER A 26 -1.13 -14.73 3.76
CA SER A 26 -0.86 -16.10 4.23
C SER A 26 -1.27 -17.19 3.25
N GLN A 27 -2.10 -16.86 2.26
CA GLN A 27 -2.65 -17.74 1.23
C GLN A 27 -2.79 -16.98 -0.08
N GLY A 28 -2.91 -17.70 -1.20
CA GLY A 28 -3.06 -17.07 -2.51
C GLY A 28 -4.40 -16.34 -2.66
N ILE A 29 -4.35 -15.05 -2.98
CA ILE A 29 -5.53 -14.19 -3.19
C ILE A 29 -5.68 -13.70 -4.63
N SER A 30 -5.02 -14.37 -5.59
CA SER A 30 -4.96 -13.91 -6.99
C SER A 30 -4.49 -12.45 -7.07
N SER A 31 -5.28 -11.53 -7.62
CA SER A 31 -5.03 -10.08 -7.64
C SER A 31 -5.96 -9.29 -6.71
N TRP A 32 -6.70 -9.94 -5.81
CA TRP A 32 -7.70 -9.31 -4.93
C TRP A 32 -7.06 -8.52 -3.78
N LEU A 33 -6.25 -7.52 -4.12
CA LEU A 33 -5.56 -6.63 -3.20
C LEU A 33 -5.88 -5.17 -3.51
N ALA A 34 -6.11 -4.39 -2.46
CA ALA A 34 -6.22 -2.94 -2.51
C ALA A 34 -5.17 -2.28 -1.62
N TRP A 35 -4.68 -1.12 -2.06
CA TRP A 35 -3.78 -0.25 -1.29
C TRP A 35 -4.49 1.03 -0.88
N TYR A 36 -4.29 1.45 0.36
CA TYR A 36 -4.88 2.65 0.93
C TYR A 36 -3.80 3.57 1.51
N GLN A 37 -4.07 4.88 1.45
CA GLN A 37 -3.33 5.91 2.16
C GLN A 37 -4.21 6.47 3.27
N GLN A 38 -3.71 6.51 4.49
CA GLN A 38 -4.38 7.13 5.62
C GLN A 38 -3.51 8.27 6.18
N LYS A 39 -4.01 9.50 6.05
CA LYS A 39 -3.41 10.66 6.71
C LYS A 39 -3.90 10.77 8.15
N PRO A 40 -3.11 11.35 9.08
CA PRO A 40 -3.54 11.55 10.46
C PRO A 40 -4.91 12.25 10.54
N GLY A 41 -5.85 11.66 11.30
CA GLY A 41 -7.20 12.21 11.48
C GLY A 41 -8.11 12.15 10.25
N LYS A 42 -7.73 11.41 9.19
CA LYS A 42 -8.53 11.23 7.98
C LYS A 42 -8.91 9.76 7.79
N ALA A 43 -10.01 9.54 7.05
CA ALA A 43 -10.39 8.21 6.59
C ALA A 43 -9.35 7.67 5.58
N PRO A 44 -9.15 6.34 5.52
CA PRO A 44 -8.32 5.73 4.47
C PRO A 44 -8.85 6.05 3.08
N LYS A 45 -7.97 6.52 2.19
CA LYS A 45 -8.26 6.78 0.77
C LYS A 45 -7.71 5.64 -0.06
N LEU A 46 -8.54 5.08 -0.95
CA LEU A 46 -8.11 4.07 -1.91
C LEU A 46 -7.09 4.67 -2.89
N LEU A 47 -5.93 4.02 -3.01
CA LEU A 47 -4.90 4.34 -4.00
C LEU A 47 -5.03 3.45 -5.23
N MET A 48 -5.29 2.16 -5.00
CA MET A 48 -5.17 1.13 -6.02
C MET A 48 -5.97 -0.10 -5.64
N PHE A 49 -6.48 -0.82 -6.64
CA PHE A 49 -7.21 -2.07 -6.49
C PHE A 49 -6.75 -3.09 -7.53
N GLY A 50 -7.11 -4.36 -7.37
CA GLY A 50 -6.70 -5.40 -8.30
C GLY A 50 -5.17 -5.57 -8.37
N ALA A 51 -4.46 -5.31 -7.26
CA ALA A 51 -3.00 -5.28 -7.13
C ALA A 51 -2.23 -4.22 -7.94
N SER A 52 -2.74 -3.75 -9.08
CA SER A 52 -2.03 -2.83 -9.98
C SER A 52 -2.89 -1.73 -10.64
N SER A 53 -4.22 -1.76 -10.47
CA SER A 53 -5.12 -0.77 -11.10
C SER A 53 -5.23 0.49 -10.25
N LEU A 54 -4.68 1.59 -10.76
CA LEU A 54 -4.64 2.87 -10.06
C LEU A 54 -6.03 3.50 -9.97
N GLN A 55 -6.42 3.97 -8.79
CA GLN A 55 -7.69 4.67 -8.60
C GLN A 55 -7.66 6.04 -9.29
N SER A 56 -8.81 6.47 -9.82
CA SER A 56 -8.93 7.77 -10.50
C SER A 56 -8.47 8.93 -9.61
N GLY A 57 -7.67 9.84 -10.17
CA GLY A 57 -7.10 10.99 -9.46
C GLY A 57 -5.92 10.67 -8.54
N VAL A 58 -5.44 9.42 -8.51
CA VAL A 58 -4.17 9.08 -7.85
C VAL A 58 -3.01 9.33 -8.82
N PRO A 59 -1.93 9.99 -8.39
CA PRO A 59 -0.80 10.30 -9.26
C PRO A 59 -0.09 9.05 -9.79
N SER A 60 0.41 9.10 -11.03
CA SER A 60 1.12 7.98 -11.69
C SER A 60 2.45 7.57 -11.03
N ARG A 61 2.94 8.36 -10.07
CA ARG A 61 4.10 8.03 -9.24
C ARG A 61 3.86 6.82 -8.32
N PHE A 62 2.58 6.49 -8.08
CA PHE A 62 2.18 5.27 -7.39
C PHE A 62 2.04 4.13 -8.40
N SER A 63 2.64 2.98 -8.08
CA SER A 63 2.54 1.76 -8.86
C SER A 63 2.47 0.54 -7.96
N GLY A 64 1.72 -0.47 -8.37
CA GLY A 64 1.56 -1.70 -7.61
C GLY A 64 1.82 -2.91 -8.49
N SER A 65 2.28 -3.98 -7.86
CA SER A 65 2.58 -5.23 -8.54
C SER A 65 2.38 -6.41 -7.61
N GLY A 66 2.37 -7.61 -8.19
CA GLY A 66 2.24 -8.86 -7.46
C GLY A 66 0.96 -9.61 -7.75
N SER A 67 0.93 -10.85 -7.29
CA SER A 67 -0.19 -11.78 -7.43
C SER A 67 0.00 -12.97 -6.49
N GLY A 68 -1.04 -13.74 -6.26
CA GLY A 68 -0.98 -14.90 -5.38
C GLY A 68 -0.80 -14.44 -3.93
N THR A 69 0.41 -14.56 -3.40
CA THR A 69 0.71 -14.24 -1.99
C THR A 69 1.48 -12.94 -1.79
N ASP A 70 2.19 -12.44 -2.80
CA ASP A 70 3.19 -11.39 -2.62
C ASP A 70 2.87 -10.17 -3.48
N PHE A 71 2.85 -9.00 -2.83
CA PHE A 71 2.43 -7.74 -3.41
C PHE A 71 3.37 -6.62 -3.00
N THR A 72 3.48 -5.61 -3.87
CA THR A 72 4.26 -4.41 -3.59
C THR A 72 3.50 -3.15 -3.99
N LEU A 73 3.73 -2.08 -3.23
CA LEU A 73 3.41 -0.70 -3.58
C LEU A 73 4.73 0.06 -3.71
N THR A 74 4.97 0.64 -4.87
CA THR A 74 6.09 1.55 -5.10
C THR A 74 5.56 2.97 -5.24
N ILE A 75 6.18 3.90 -4.52
CA ILE A 75 5.98 5.35 -4.66
C ILE A 75 7.30 5.91 -5.15
N THR A 76 7.33 6.45 -6.37
CA THR A 76 8.49 7.17 -6.90
C THR A 76 8.35 8.66 -6.66
N SER A 77 9.47 9.38 -6.61
CA SER A 77 9.48 10.84 -6.55
C SER A 77 8.59 11.40 -5.42
N LEU A 78 8.86 10.98 -4.18
CA LEU A 78 8.08 11.36 -3.00
C LEU A 78 7.82 12.86 -2.90
N GLN A 79 6.59 13.21 -2.51
CA GLN A 79 6.12 14.58 -2.33
C GLN A 79 5.63 14.81 -0.89
N PRO A 80 5.61 16.05 -0.35
CA PRO A 80 5.26 16.32 1.05
C PRO A 80 3.94 15.68 1.51
N GLU A 81 2.96 15.61 0.61
CA GLU A 81 1.65 15.03 0.87
C GLU A 81 1.63 13.50 0.99
N ASP A 82 2.73 12.82 0.69
CA ASP A 82 2.85 11.36 0.76
C ASP A 82 3.16 10.86 2.18
N SER A 83 3.44 11.76 3.13
CA SER A 83 3.54 11.38 4.54
C SER A 83 2.18 10.91 5.08
N ALA A 84 2.09 9.61 5.37
CA ALA A 84 0.87 8.91 5.73
C ALA A 84 1.20 7.50 6.24
N THR A 85 0.19 6.79 6.74
CA THR A 85 0.25 5.34 6.91
C THR A 85 -0.40 4.66 5.72
N TYR A 86 0.29 3.70 5.12
CA TYR A 86 -0.18 2.92 3.98
C TYR A 86 -0.63 1.55 4.45
N TYR A 87 -1.73 1.04 3.89
CA TYR A 87 -2.28 -0.27 4.24
C TYR A 87 -2.61 -1.07 2.99
N CYS A 88 -2.24 -2.35 2.98
CA CYS A 88 -2.80 -3.33 2.06
C CYS A 88 -4.04 -4.00 2.66
N GLN A 89 -4.96 -4.40 1.80
CA GLN A 89 -6.16 -5.15 2.15
C GLN A 89 -6.38 -6.26 1.13
N GLN A 90 -6.68 -7.48 1.58
CA GLN A 90 -7.16 -8.53 0.68
C GLN A 90 -8.69 -8.54 0.62
N ALA A 91 -9.24 -8.89 -0.55
CA ALA A 91 -10.68 -8.97 -0.81
C ALA A 91 -11.09 -10.32 -1.42
N HIS A 92 -10.23 -11.34 -1.34
CA HIS A 92 -10.54 -12.68 -1.85
C HIS A 92 -11.54 -13.41 -0.94
N SER A 93 -11.50 -13.11 0.35
CA SER A 93 -12.47 -13.54 1.35
C SER A 93 -12.95 -12.35 2.18
N PHE A 94 -13.43 -12.59 3.41
CA PHE A 94 -13.72 -11.51 4.34
C PHE A 94 -12.53 -10.55 4.44
N PRO A 95 -12.71 -9.22 4.29
CA PRO A 95 -11.59 -8.29 4.22
C PRO A 95 -10.70 -8.29 5.45
N THR A 96 -9.39 -8.41 5.24
CA THR A 96 -8.36 -8.21 6.27
C THR A 96 -7.30 -7.25 5.79
N PHE A 97 -6.66 -6.58 6.75
CA PHE A 97 -5.66 -5.54 6.50
C PHE A 97 -4.28 -5.94 7.00
N GLY A 98 -3.25 -5.42 6.32
CA GLY A 98 -1.90 -5.42 6.85
C GLY A 98 -1.77 -4.49 8.06
N GLN A 99 -0.67 -4.64 8.81
CA GLN A 99 -0.41 -3.84 10.02
C GLN A 99 -0.15 -2.36 9.74
N GLY A 100 0.11 -2.00 8.48
CA GLY A 100 0.40 -0.65 8.05
C GLY A 100 1.90 -0.34 7.99
N THR A 101 2.23 0.63 7.15
CA THR A 101 3.58 1.16 6.98
C THR A 101 3.49 2.67 7.12
N ARG A 102 4.06 3.21 8.19
CA ARG A 102 4.14 4.66 8.39
C ARG A 102 5.31 5.21 7.58
N LEU A 103 5.00 6.11 6.64
CA LEU A 103 5.99 6.84 5.86
C LEU A 103 6.09 8.27 6.37
N GLU A 104 7.30 8.65 6.77
CA GLU A 104 7.66 10.02 7.12
C GLU A 104 8.65 10.60 6.11
N ILE A 105 8.47 11.88 5.82
CA ILE A 105 9.39 12.63 4.97
C ILE A 105 10.34 13.41 5.87
N LYS A 106 11.64 13.27 5.61
CA LYS A 106 12.72 13.97 6.31
C LYS A 106 12.79 15.44 5.94
#